data_AF-A0A1Q6V0U5-F1
#
_entry.id   AF-A0A1Q6V0U5-F1
#
_cell.length_a   1.000
_cell.length_b   1.000
_cell.length_c   1.000
_cell.angle_alpha   90.00
_cell.angle_beta   90.00
_cell.angle_gamma   90.00
#
_symmetry.space_group_name_H-M   'P 1'
#
loop_
_entity.id
_entity.type
_entity.pdbx_description
1 polymer ?
#
loop_
_entity_poly.entity_id
_entity_poly.type
_entity_poly.pdbx_seq_one_letter_code
_entity_poly.pdbx_strand_id
1 'polypeptide(L)'
;MIKFTISGRLPSLNDYINVCRHNKYKAAAFKKRIDTQIISEIRKQRIGKAKTPVYIEFLWIEKDRRRDLDNIYSGKKYILDALQTAGVIPNDSQKYVIGLVDMVAFDKANPRVEVTICEE
;
A
#
# COMPACT_ATOMS: atom_id res chain seq x y z
N MET A 1 -5.26 -4.26 16.79
CA MET A 1 -5.47 -4.66 15.37
C MET A 1 -6.27 -3.58 14.67
N ILE A 2 -5.66 -2.97 13.65
CA ILE A 2 -6.27 -1.91 12.84
C ILE A 2 -6.45 -2.44 11.42
N LYS A 3 -7.61 -2.23 10.81
CA LYS A 3 -7.92 -2.71 9.45
C LYS A 3 -8.44 -1.60 8.58
N PHE A 4 -8.04 -1.62 7.31
CA PHE A 4 -8.60 -0.73 6.29
C PHE A 4 -8.45 -1.27 4.88
N THR A 5 -9.24 -0.71 3.98
CA THR A 5 -9.26 -1.08 2.57
C THR A 5 -8.82 0.09 1.70
N ILE A 6 -8.03 -0.19 0.67
CA ILE A 6 -7.69 0.73 -0.40
C ILE A 6 -8.46 0.29 -1.64
N SER A 7 -9.35 1.16 -2.11
CA SER A 7 -10.15 0.89 -3.30
C SER A 7 -9.30 0.79 -4.56
N GLY A 8 -9.53 -0.25 -5.38
CA GLY A 8 -8.83 -0.47 -6.63
C GLY A 8 -7.46 -1.16 -6.48
N ARG A 9 -6.80 -1.35 -7.63
CA ARG A 9 -5.45 -1.92 -7.69
C ARG A 9 -4.40 -0.82 -7.56
N LEU A 10 -3.35 -1.08 -6.80
CA LEU A 10 -2.17 -0.23 -6.81
C LEU A 10 -1.32 -0.49 -8.06
N PRO A 11 -0.64 0.54 -8.61
CA PRO A 11 0.29 0.35 -9.72
C PRO A 11 1.41 -0.63 -9.39
N SER A 12 1.86 -1.36 -10.41
CA SER A 12 2.98 -2.28 -10.29
C SER A 12 4.32 -1.54 -10.27
N LEU A 13 5.38 -2.25 -9.87
CA LEU A 13 6.76 -1.78 -9.99
C LEU A 13 7.08 -1.39 -11.44
N ASN A 14 6.69 -2.23 -12.39
CA ASN A 14 6.89 -1.98 -13.81
C ASN A 14 6.18 -0.70 -14.29
N ASP A 15 4.95 -0.43 -13.82
CA ASP A 15 4.24 0.82 -14.13
C ASP A 15 5.06 2.03 -13.66
N TYR A 16 5.58 1.98 -12.44
CA TYR A 16 6.38 3.06 -11.88
C TYR A 16 7.71 3.26 -12.61
N ILE A 17 8.45 2.18 -12.87
CA ILE A 17 9.73 2.23 -13.62
C ILE A 17 9.51 2.84 -15.01
N ASN A 18 8.44 2.45 -15.70
CA ASN A 18 8.13 2.98 -17.03
C ASN A 18 7.87 4.49 -16.99
N VAL A 19 7.14 4.99 -15.99
CA VAL A 19 6.93 6.43 -15.82
C VAL A 19 8.24 7.15 -15.48
N CYS A 20 9.07 6.58 -14.61
CA CYS A 20 10.39 7.11 -14.24
C CYS A 20 11.32 7.24 -15.45
N ARG A 21 11.35 6.24 -16.33
CA ARG A 21 12.16 6.25 -17.56
C ARG A 21 11.72 7.30 -18.57
N HIS A 22 10.45 7.69 -18.53
CA HIS A 22 9.92 8.66 -19.48
C HIS A 22 10.15 10.11 -19.03
N ASN A 23 9.81 10.47 -17.78
CA ASN A 23 9.98 11.84 -17.29
C ASN A 23 9.91 11.93 -15.75
N LYS A 24 10.93 12.54 -15.12
CA LYS A 24 11.01 12.70 -13.66
C LYS A 24 9.83 13.45 -13.02
N TYR A 25 9.30 14.47 -13.70
CA TYR A 25 8.16 15.24 -13.20
C TYR A 25 6.87 14.42 -13.28
N LYS A 26 6.69 13.63 -14.34
CA LYS A 26 5.57 12.68 -14.44
C LYS A 26 5.66 11.61 -13.36
N ALA A 27 6.86 11.11 -13.05
CA ALA A 27 7.06 10.15 -11.97
C ALA A 27 6.69 10.72 -10.60
N ALA A 28 7.12 11.95 -10.31
CA ALA A 28 6.75 12.65 -9.07
C ALA A 28 5.23 12.86 -8.96
N ALA A 29 4.58 13.31 -10.03
CA ALA A 29 3.12 13.48 -10.08
C ALA A 29 2.38 12.16 -9.93
N PHE A 30 2.89 11.09 -10.56
CA PHE A 30 2.33 9.74 -10.46
C PHE A 30 2.39 9.21 -9.03
N LYS A 31 3.55 9.31 -8.36
CA LYS A 31 3.70 8.93 -6.96
C LYS A 31 2.77 9.74 -6.06
N LYS A 32 2.76 11.07 -6.21
CA LYS A 32 1.90 11.95 -5.41
C LYS A 32 0.42 11.59 -5.51
N ARG A 33 -0.06 11.23 -6.71
CA ARG A 33 -1.45 10.81 -6.92
C ARG A 33 -1.79 9.52 -6.15
N ILE A 34 -0.90 8.53 -6.18
CA ILE A 34 -1.08 7.26 -5.45
C ILE A 34 -1.07 7.51 -3.95
N ASP A 35 -0.06 8.24 -3.45
CA ASP A 35 0.04 8.57 -2.02
C ASP A 35 -1.23 9.29 -1.55
N THR A 36 -1.72 10.27 -2.33
CA THR A 36 -2.95 11.01 -2.02
C THR A 36 -4.17 10.10 -1.97
N GLN A 37 -4.29 9.14 -2.90
CA GLN A 37 -5.37 8.16 -2.89
C GLN A 37 -5.34 7.33 -1.61
N ILE A 38 -4.20 6.75 -1.26
CA ILE A 38 -4.07 5.86 -0.08
C ILE A 38 -4.34 6.66 1.20
N ILE A 39 -3.75 7.85 1.34
CA ILE A 39 -3.98 8.73 2.50
C ILE A 39 -5.46 9.12 2.62
N SER A 40 -6.15 9.35 1.50
CA SER A 40 -7.58 9.63 1.49
C SER A 40 -8.38 8.45 2.05
N GLU A 41 -8.08 7.22 1.63
CA GLU A 41 -8.75 6.02 2.13
C GLU A 41 -8.48 5.77 3.62
N ILE A 42 -7.24 6.00 4.08
CA ILE A 42 -6.86 5.94 5.51
C ILE A 42 -7.69 6.93 6.34
N ARG A 43 -7.78 8.19 5.88
CA ARG A 43 -8.49 9.25 6.59
C ARG A 43 -10.01 9.02 6.59
N LYS A 44 -10.59 8.59 5.47
CA LYS A 44 -12.03 8.27 5.36
C LYS A 44 -12.44 7.18 6.35
N GLN A 45 -11.59 6.18 6.54
CA GLN A 45 -11.82 5.06 7.46
C GLN A 45 -11.45 5.38 8.91
N ARG A 46 -11.03 6.63 9.21
CA ARG A 46 -10.76 7.12 10.57
C ARG A 46 -9.76 6.25 11.34
N ILE A 47 -8.73 5.78 10.65
CA ILE A 47 -7.68 4.97 11.25
C ILE A 47 -6.85 5.81 12.22
N GLY A 48 -6.64 5.28 13.43
CA GLY A 48 -5.80 5.88 14.45
C GLY A 48 -4.32 5.53 14.32
N LYS A 49 -3.51 6.09 15.21
CA LYS A 49 -2.09 5.74 15.36
C LYS A 49 -1.96 4.31 15.89
N ALA A 50 -1.08 3.52 15.29
CA ALA A 50 -0.78 2.17 15.74
C ALA A 50 0.22 2.18 16.91
N LYS A 51 0.08 1.21 17.81
CA LYS A 51 1.09 0.89 18.83
C LYS A 51 2.20 0.06 18.19
N THR A 52 3.40 0.63 18.08
CA THR A 52 4.58 -0.01 17.48
C THR A 52 5.41 -0.79 18.51
N PRO A 53 6.13 -1.84 18.11
CA PRO A 53 6.29 -2.34 16.74
C PRO A 53 5.04 -3.04 16.19
N VAL A 54 4.92 -3.06 14.86
CA VAL A 54 3.82 -3.73 14.15
C VAL A 54 4.35 -4.71 13.12
N TYR A 55 3.59 -5.76 12.83
CA TYR A 55 3.67 -6.43 11.54
C TYR A 55 2.42 -6.09 10.71
N ILE A 56 2.56 -6.05 9.38
CA ILE A 56 1.50 -5.62 8.49
C ILE A 56 1.20 -6.73 7.50
N GLU A 57 -0.08 -7.08 7.40
CA GLU A 57 -0.60 -8.02 6.42
C GLU A 57 -1.26 -7.25 5.27
N PHE A 58 -0.96 -7.67 4.05
CA PHE A 58 -1.53 -7.14 2.82
C PHE A 58 -2.24 -8.27 2.08
N LEU A 59 -3.56 -8.16 1.94
CA LEU A 59 -4.33 -9.00 1.03
C LEU A 59 -4.58 -8.21 -0.26
N TRP A 60 -3.83 -8.59 -1.30
CA TRP A 60 -3.90 -8.00 -2.62
C TRP A 60 -5.01 -8.68 -3.43
N ILE A 61 -6.11 -7.98 -3.66
CA ILE A 61 -7.26 -8.52 -4.38
C ILE A 61 -7.21 -8.03 -5.82
N GLU A 62 -6.70 -8.90 -6.69
CA GLU A 62 -6.51 -8.61 -8.11
C GLU A 62 -7.74 -8.95 -8.95
N LYS A 63 -7.86 -8.30 -10.11
CA LYS A 63 -8.95 -8.61 -11.05
C LYS A 63 -8.73 -9.93 -11.81
N ASP A 64 -7.47 -10.32 -11.99
CA ASP A 64 -7.01 -11.48 -12.75
C ASP A 64 -5.57 -11.86 -12.34
N ARG A 65 -5.05 -12.95 -12.92
CA ARG A 65 -3.72 -13.53 -12.62
C ARG A 65 -2.60 -13.00 -13.53
N ARG A 66 -2.76 -11.86 -14.19
CA ARG A 66 -1.80 -11.40 -15.21
C ARG A 66 -0.58 -10.68 -14.65
N ARG A 67 -0.63 -10.21 -13.40
CA ARG A 67 0.50 -9.53 -12.75
C ARG A 67 1.23 -10.53 -11.86
N ASP A 68 2.55 -10.54 -11.97
CA ASP A 68 3.42 -11.36 -11.12
C ASP A 68 3.40 -10.86 -9.67
N LEU A 69 3.68 -11.76 -8.73
CA LEU A 69 3.59 -11.48 -7.29
C LEU A 69 4.52 -10.35 -6.86
N ASP A 70 5.75 -10.31 -7.35
CA ASP A 70 6.72 -9.26 -7.06
C ASP A 70 6.23 -7.87 -7.52
N ASN A 71 5.62 -7.80 -8.71
CA ASN A 71 5.01 -6.61 -9.25
C ASN A 71 3.82 -6.13 -8.41
N ILE A 72 3.00 -7.05 -7.92
CA ILE A 72 1.87 -6.74 -7.02
C ILE A 72 2.42 -6.24 -5.67
N TYR A 73 3.29 -7.01 -5.04
CA TYR A 73 3.79 -6.78 -3.69
C TYR A 73 4.60 -5.49 -3.57
N SER A 74 5.24 -5.04 -4.65
CA SER A 74 5.90 -3.73 -4.69
C SER A 74 5.00 -2.57 -4.22
N GLY A 75 3.68 -2.70 -4.38
CA GLY A 75 2.69 -1.72 -3.95
C GLY A 75 2.75 -1.40 -2.45
N LYS A 76 3.29 -2.30 -1.62
CA LYS A 76 3.44 -2.08 -0.17
C LYS A 76 4.29 -0.84 0.13
N LYS A 77 5.21 -0.47 -0.76
CA LYS A 77 6.02 0.74 -0.58
C LYS A 77 5.16 2.01 -0.55
N TYR A 78 4.16 2.10 -1.43
CA TYR A 78 3.21 3.22 -1.42
C TYR A 78 2.39 3.25 -0.13
N ILE A 79 1.97 2.07 0.35
CA ILE A 79 1.17 1.96 1.58
C ILE A 79 1.99 2.37 2.79
N LEU A 80 3.24 1.91 2.91
CA LEU A 80 4.14 2.27 4.00
C LEU A 80 4.43 3.78 4.04
N ASP A 81 4.75 4.38 2.89
CA ASP A 81 4.95 5.83 2.77
C ASP A 81 3.68 6.62 3.18
N ALA A 82 2.51 6.13 2.77
CA ALA A 82 1.22 6.74 3.10
C ALA A 82 0.86 6.59 4.59
N LEU A 83 1.12 5.44 5.20
CA LEU A 83 0.93 5.21 6.64
C LEU A 83 1.80 6.13 7.49
N GLN A 84 3.06 6.33 7.08
CA GLN A 84 3.95 7.28 7.72
C GLN A 84 3.43 8.72 7.55
N THR A 85 3.08 9.11 6.33
CA THR A 85 2.57 10.46 6.02
C THR A 85 1.24 10.77 6.74
N ALA A 86 0.38 9.76 6.90
CA ALA A 86 -0.88 9.89 7.63
C ALA A 86 -0.71 9.84 9.16
N GLY A 87 0.49 9.58 9.67
CA GLY A 87 0.78 9.50 11.11
C GLY A 87 0.28 8.21 11.77
N VAL A 88 -0.04 7.18 11.00
CA VAL A 88 -0.46 5.86 11.53
C VAL A 88 0.73 5.14 12.16
N ILE A 89 1.89 5.18 11.51
CA ILE A 89 3.17 4.71 12.05
C ILE A 89 4.20 5.86 12.04
N PRO A 90 5.19 5.88 12.94
CA PRO A 90 6.21 6.93 12.94
C PRO A 90 7.16 6.87 11.72
N ASN A 91 7.49 5.65 11.26
CA ASN A 91 8.44 5.37 10.17
C ASN A 91 8.29 3.89 9.73
N ASP A 92 8.73 3.53 8.52
CA ASP A 92 8.65 2.17 7.96
C ASP A 92 9.90 1.29 8.24
N SER A 93 10.89 1.82 8.97
CA SER A 93 12.07 1.06 9.39
C SER A 93 11.73 -0.13 10.31
N GLN A 94 12.66 -1.08 10.38
CA GLN A 94 12.57 -2.30 11.19
C GLN A 94 12.37 -2.05 12.70
N LYS A 95 12.63 -0.82 13.19
CA LYS A 95 12.31 -0.43 14.57
C LYS A 95 10.80 -0.38 14.84
N TYR A 96 10.00 -0.03 13.83
CA TYR A 96 8.56 0.19 13.97
C TYR A 96 7.75 -0.85 13.19
N VAL A 97 8.30 -1.39 12.10
CA VAL A 97 7.65 -2.40 11.25
C VAL A 97 8.54 -3.64 11.18
N ILE A 98 8.19 -4.67 11.94
CA ILE A 98 9.01 -5.87 12.14
C ILE A 98 8.70 -6.99 11.14
N GLY A 99 7.58 -6.89 10.42
CA GLY A 99 7.16 -7.91 9.47
C GLY A 99 6.18 -7.37 8.43
N LEU A 100 6.28 -7.93 7.22
CA LEU A 100 5.38 -7.67 6.10
C LEU A 100 4.93 -9.02 5.56
N VAL A 101 3.63 -9.25 5.50
CA VAL A 101 3.02 -10.51 5.04
C VAL A 101 2.13 -10.19 3.85
N ASP A 102 2.32 -10.91 2.74
CA ASP A 102 1.53 -10.70 1.52
C ASP A 102 0.76 -11.95 1.13
N MET A 103 -0.49 -11.74 0.76
CA MET A 103 -1.36 -12.77 0.20
C MET A 103 -2.07 -12.20 -1.03
N VAL A 104 -2.40 -13.06 -1.99
CA VAL A 104 -3.16 -12.66 -3.19
C VAL A 104 -4.47 -13.42 -3.27
N ALA A 105 -5.54 -12.67 -3.53
CA ALA A 105 -6.84 -13.21 -3.88
C ALA A 105 -7.35 -12.55 -5.17
N PHE A 106 -8.48 -13.02 -5.68
CA PHE A 106 -9.02 -12.55 -6.96
C PHE A 106 -10.49 -12.17 -6.85
N ASP A 107 -10.81 -10.95 -7.28
CA ASP A 107 -12.16 -10.42 -7.41
C ASP A 107 -12.20 -9.45 -8.60
N LYS A 108 -12.78 -9.91 -9.71
CA LYS A 108 -12.86 -9.12 -10.94
C LYS A 108 -13.77 -7.90 -10.78
N ALA A 109 -14.81 -8.01 -9.94
CA ALA A 109 -15.80 -6.95 -9.77
C ALA A 109 -15.33 -5.87 -8.80
N ASN A 110 -14.58 -6.26 -7.76
CA ASN A 110 -14.15 -5.36 -6.70
C ASN A 110 -12.67 -5.57 -6.32
N PRO A 111 -11.72 -5.24 -7.21
CA PRO A 111 -10.31 -5.29 -6.88
C PRO A 111 -9.94 -4.20 -5.86
N ARG A 112 -9.14 -4.56 -4.86
CA ARG A 112 -8.81 -3.72 -3.71
C ARG A 112 -7.56 -4.23 -3.00
N VAL A 113 -7.05 -3.47 -2.05
CA VAL A 113 -6.03 -3.96 -1.11
C VAL A 113 -6.58 -3.86 0.29
N GLU A 114 -6.65 -4.99 1.00
CA GLU A 114 -7.02 -5.00 2.41
C GLU A 114 -5.73 -5.04 3.24
N VAL A 115 -5.63 -4.13 4.22
CA VAL A 115 -4.44 -3.96 5.04
C VAL A 115 -4.81 -4.17 6.50
N THR A 116 -4.10 -5.08 7.16
CA THR A 116 -4.22 -5.32 8.60
C THR A 116 -2.91 -4.94 9.28
N ILE A 117 -2.97 -4.01 10.23
CA ILE A 117 -1.85 -3.63 11.09
C ILE A 117 -2.02 -4.34 12.42
N CYS A 118 -1.07 -5.22 12.73
CA CYS A 118 -1.05 -6.02 13.94
C CYS A 118 -0.04 -5.42 14.91
N GLU A 119 -0.57 -4.94 16.04
CA GLU A 119 0.19 -4.34 17.13
C GLU A 119 0.59 -5.43 18.12
N GLU A 120 1.80 -5.30 18.70
CA GLU A 120 2.21 -6.11 19.87
C GLU A 120 1.54 -5.65 21.17
#